data_AF-A0A1F4YM92-F1
#
_entry.id   AF-A0A1F4YM92-F1
#
_cell.length_a   1.000
_cell.length_b   1.000
_cell.length_c   1.000
_cell.angle_alpha   90.00
_cell.angle_beta   90.00
_cell.angle_gamma   90.00
#
_symmetry.space_group_name_H-M   'P 1'
#
loop_
_entity.id
_entity.type
_entity.pdbx_description
1 polymer ?
#
loop_
_entity_poly.entity_id
_entity_poly.type
_entity_poly.pdbx_seq_one_letter_code
_entity_poly.pdbx_strand_id
1 'polypeptide(L)' 'MELEENWIVTGSDDYFVEEISRYSGIPEPLRGVFLSAHEDLFSVAFWRETKRKLKRGEIIDTTPYGRSRRFGVNSSR' A
#
# COMPACT_ATOMS: atom_id res chain seq x y z
N MET A 1 -2.90 34.25 19.01
CA MET A 1 -2.25 33.11 18.34
C MET A 1 -3.28 32.58 17.38
N GLU A 2 -3.32 33.14 16.17
CA GLU A 2 -4.26 32.72 15.13
C GLU A 2 -3.90 31.30 14.69
N LEU A 3 -4.88 30.41 14.74
CA LEU A 3 -4.77 29.09 14.15
C LEU A 3 -4.83 29.30 12.64
N GLU A 4 -3.71 29.08 11.95
CA GLU A 4 -3.72 28.97 10.49
C GLU A 4 -4.66 27.81 10.11
N GLU A 5 -5.89 28.13 9.71
CA GLU A 5 -6.74 27.16 9.05
C GLU A 5 -6.07 26.82 7.70
N ASN A 6 -5.46 25.65 7.63
CA ASN A 6 -4.94 25.12 6.39
C ASN A 6 -6.11 24.51 5.60
N TRP A 7 -6.75 25.31 4.74
CA TRP A 7 -7.83 24.86 3.87
C TRP A 7 -7.29 23.81 2.89
N ILE A 8 -7.67 22.55 3.07
CA ILE A 8 -7.36 21.48 2.12
C ILE A 8 -8.50 21.41 1.10
N VAL A 9 -8.22 21.79 -0.15
CA VAL A 9 -9.16 21.61 -1.26
C VAL A 9 -9.06 20.17 -1.75
N THR A 10 -10.19 19.45 -1.79
CA THR A 10 -10.26 18.04 -2.18
C THR A 10 -11.14 17.85 -3.42
N GLY A 11 -10.67 17.06 -4.38
CA GLY A 11 -11.47 16.52 -5.49
C GLY A 11 -12.22 15.24 -5.12
N SER A 12 -13.16 14.82 -5.98
CA SER A 12 -13.95 13.58 -5.76
C SER A 12 -13.10 12.30 -5.79
N ASP A 13 -11.95 12.33 -6.46
CA ASP A 13 -11.07 11.18 -6.66
C ASP A 13 -9.80 11.24 -5.78
N ASP A 14 -9.75 12.20 -4.85
CA ASP A 14 -8.60 12.35 -3.95
C ASP A 14 -8.59 11.25 -2.90
N TYR A 15 -7.40 10.67 -2.70
CA TYR A 15 -7.18 9.55 -1.80
C TYR A 15 -6.02 9.86 -0.85
N PHE A 16 -6.31 9.80 0.46
CA PHE A 16 -5.39 10.16 1.52
C PHE A 16 -4.84 8.91 2.20
N VAL A 17 -3.53 8.69 2.07
CA VAL A 17 -2.87 7.47 2.55
C VAL A 17 -2.76 7.45 4.07
N GLU A 18 -2.63 8.64 4.66
CA GLU A 18 -2.54 8.89 6.09
C GLU A 18 -3.79 8.35 6.82
N GLU A 19 -4.95 8.50 6.20
CA GLU A 19 -6.24 8.07 6.75
C GLU A 19 -6.46 6.55 6.67
N ILE A 20 -5.70 5.81 5.85
CA ILE A 20 -5.81 4.34 5.78
C ILE A 20 -5.52 3.72 7.15
N SER A 21 -4.54 4.27 7.88
CA SER A 21 -4.19 3.78 9.22
C SER A 21 -5.34 3.87 10.23
N ARG A 22 -6.23 4.85 10.03
CA ARG A 22 -7.41 5.12 10.85
C ARG A 22 -8.61 4.26 10.44
N TYR A 23 -8.80 4.04 9.14
CA TYR A 23 -10.00 3.37 8.60
C TYR A 23 -9.77 1.95 8.03
N SER A 24 -8.58 1.37 8.22
CA SER A 24 -8.24 0.03 7.72
C SER A 24 -9.06 -1.11 8.37
N GLY A 25 -9.72 -0.86 9.51
CA GLY A 25 -10.53 -1.87 10.21
C GLY A 25 -9.72 -3.05 10.77
N ILE A 26 -8.39 -2.91 10.86
CA ILE A 26 -7.51 -3.96 11.38
C ILE A 26 -7.76 -4.09 12.90
N PRO A 27 -8.12 -5.30 13.40
CA PRO A 27 -8.25 -5.52 14.84
C PRO A 27 -6.95 -5.22 15.56
N GLU A 28 -7.04 -4.59 16.73
CA GLU A 28 -5.86 -4.15 17.50
C GLU A 28 -4.81 -5.25 17.73
N PRO A 29 -5.18 -6.51 18.06
CA PRO A 29 -4.21 -7.59 18.22
C PRO A 29 -3.40 -7.92 16.96
N LEU A 30 -3.90 -7.57 15.77
CA LEU A 30 -3.26 -7.83 14.48
C LEU A 30 -2.51 -6.62 13.93
N ARG A 31 -2.72 -5.42 14.51
CA ARG A 31 -2.20 -4.16 13.99
C ARG A 31 -0.68 -4.18 13.80
N GLY A 32 0.06 -4.67 14.80
CA GLY A 32 1.53 -4.75 14.74
C GLY A 32 2.04 -5.69 13.64
N VAL A 33 1.45 -6.89 13.53
CA VAL A 33 1.84 -7.88 12.51
C VAL A 33 1.49 -7.38 11.11
N PHE A 34 0.33 -6.75 10.95
CA PHE A 34 -0.10 -6.20 9.68
C PHE A 34 0.84 -5.09 9.22
N LEU A 35 1.14 -4.12 10.09
CA LEU A 35 2.06 -3.03 9.75
C LEU A 35 3.46 -3.56 9.42
N SER A 36 3.96 -4.55 10.17
CA SER A 36 5.26 -5.15 9.87
C SER A 36 5.31 -5.84 8.49
N ALA A 37 4.19 -6.35 7.98
CA ALA A 37 4.12 -7.06 6.70
C ALA A 37 3.73 -6.15 5.52
N HIS A 38 3.02 -5.05 5.80
CA HIS A 38 2.33 -4.22 4.80
C HIS A 38 2.51 -2.72 5.05
N GLU A 39 3.64 -2.31 5.62
CA GLU A 39 3.96 -0.88 5.87
C GLU A 39 3.92 -0.02 4.60
N ASP A 40 4.25 -0.62 3.46
CA ASP A 40 4.28 0.03 2.15
C ASP A 40 2.91 0.54 1.72
N LEU A 41 1.82 -0.15 2.08
CA LEU A 41 0.43 0.27 1.82
C LEU A 41 0.09 1.63 2.43
N PHE A 42 0.77 2.00 3.52
CA PHE A 42 0.61 3.28 4.21
C PHE A 42 1.58 4.36 3.70
N SER A 43 2.23 4.13 2.56
CA SER A 43 3.10 5.10 1.90
C SER A 43 2.50 5.64 0.60
N VAL A 44 2.60 6.95 0.39
CA VAL A 44 2.22 7.59 -0.89
C VAL A 44 3.03 7.03 -2.06
N ALA A 45 4.28 6.63 -1.80
CA ALA A 45 5.19 6.08 -2.80
C ALA A 45 4.64 4.80 -3.44
N PHE A 46 4.13 3.86 -2.63
CA PHE A 46 3.55 2.61 -3.12
C PHE A 46 2.43 2.85 -4.14
N TRP A 47 1.50 3.75 -3.81
CA TRP A 47 0.35 4.04 -4.68
C TRP A 47 0.73 4.80 -5.94
N ARG A 48 1.67 5.74 -5.86
CA ARG A 48 2.20 6.45 -7.04
C ARG A 48 2.89 5.49 -7.99
N GLU A 49 3.72 4.60 -7.46
CA GLU A 49 4.44 3.61 -8.24
C GLU A 49 3.48 2.59 -8.87
N THR A 50 2.48 2.12 -8.12
CA THR A 50 1.45 1.20 -8.63
C THR A 50 0.67 1.84 -9.78
N LYS A 51 0.21 3.10 -9.62
CA LYS A 51 -0.45 3.85 -10.71
C LYS A 51 0.45 4.01 -11.93
N ARG A 52 1.75 4.30 -11.72
CA ARG A 52 2.72 4.43 -12.80
C ARG A 52 2.88 3.13 -13.58
N LYS A 53 2.95 1.99 -12.89
CA LYS A 53 3.04 0.66 -13.53
C LYS A 53 1.82 0.33 -14.36
N LEU A 54 0.63 0.53 -13.80
CA LEU A 54 -0.64 0.32 -14.51
C LEU A 54 -0.74 1.20 -15.76
N LYS A 55 -0.36 2.49 -15.67
CA LYS A 55 -0.36 3.41 -16.81
C LYS A 55 0.63 3.02 -17.92
N ARG A 56 1.72 2.32 -17.58
CA ARG A 56 2.69 1.78 -18.54
C ARG A 56 2.24 0.48 -19.20
N GLY A 57 1.09 -0.07 -18.82
CA GLY A 57 0.63 -1.37 -19.30
C GLY A 57 1.43 -2.54 -18.70
N GLU A 58 2.12 -2.34 -17.58
CA GLU A 58 2.79 -3.44 -16.89
C GLU A 58 1.76 -4.37 -16.24
N ILE A 59 1.91 -5.67 -16.50
CA ILE A 59 1.13 -6.71 -15.83
C ILE A 59 1.82 -7.03 -14.50
N ILE A 60 1.12 -6.79 -13.40
CA ILE A 60 1.59 -7.16 -12.06
C ILE A 60 1.31 -8.65 -11.86
N ASP A 61 2.35 -9.47 -11.88
CA ASP A 61 2.25 -10.93 -11.69
C ASP A 61 1.78 -11.26 -10.26
N THR A 62 0.64 -11.94 -10.16
CA THR A 62 0.07 -12.43 -8.91
C THR A 62 -0.06 -13.95 -8.99
N THR A 63 0.83 -14.67 -8.32
CA THR A 63 0.80 -16.13 -8.33
C THR A 63 -0.27 -16.67 -7.37
N PRO A 64 -1.09 -17.66 -7.76
CA PRO A 64 -2.16 -18.21 -6.93
C PRO A 64 -1.65 -19.19 -5.85
N TYR A 65 -0.35 -19.15 -5.54
CA TYR A 65 0.31 -19.98 -4.56
C TYR A 65 1.39 -19.19 -3.83
N GLY A 66 1.72 -19.65 -2.63
CA GLY A 66 2.77 -19.05 -1.82
C GLY A 66 4.12 -19.02 -2.56
N ARG A 67 4.91 -17.97 -2.31
CA ARG A 67 6.20 -17.74 -2.97
C ARG A 67 7.16 -18.92 -2.86
N SER A 68 7.07 -19.73 -1.79
CA SER A 68 7.86 -20.95 -1.58
C SER A 68 7.63 -22.03 -2.64
N ARG A 69 6.51 -21.99 -3.36
CA ARG A 69 6.15 -22.93 -4.43
C ARG A 69 6.54 -22.42 -5.83
N ARG A 70 7.14 -21.23 -5.95
CA ARG A 70 7.65 -20.72 -7.23
C ARG A 70 8.87 -21.56 -7.65
N PHE A 71 8.78 -22.14 -8.85
CA PHE A 71 9.93 -22.78 -9.47
C PHE A 71 11.06 -21.74 -9.67
N GLY A 72 12.29 -22.09 -9.30
CA GLY A 72 13.47 -21.22 -9.44
C GLY A 72 13.94 -20.48 -8.19
N VAL A 73 13.22 -20.51 -7.07
CA VAL A 73 13.71 -19.89 -5.80
C VAL A 73 14.78 -20.77 -5.11
N ASN A 74 14.78 -22.08 -5.38
CA ASN A 74 15.74 -23.06 -4.83
C ASN A 74 16.67 -23.68 -5.90
N SER A 75 16.67 -23.15 -7.13
CA SER A 75 17.48 -23.68 -8.23
C SER A 75 18.82 -22.93 -8.33
N SER A 76 19.60 -23.02 -7.25
CA SER A 76 21.03 -22.73 -7.26
C SER A 76 21.70 -23.67 -6.27
N ARG A 77 21.80 -24.93 -6.68
CA ARG A 77 22.83 -25.90 -6.30
C ARG A 77 23.08 -26.81 -7.49
#